data_AF-A0A9D8YU99-F1
#
_entry.id   AF-A0A9D8YU99-F1
#
_cell.length_a   1.000
_cell.length_b   1.000
_cell.length_c   1.000
_cell.angle_alpha   90.00
_cell.angle_beta   90.00
_cell.angle_gamma   90.00
#
_symmetry.space_group_name_H-M   'P 1'
#
loop_
_entity.id
_entity.type
_entity.pdbx_description
1 polymer ?
#
loop_
_entity_poly.entity_id
_entity_poly.type
_entity_poly.pdbx_seq_one_letter_code
_entity_poly.pdbx_strand_id
1 'polypeptide(L)'
;MCWVVILYFNSKQSPRSRVMNGYFRNWLSLLTIIRKQVIILFLAVPLFAFGQSAKPNVAILVYDGVQVIDHAIPFEVFGQFSLNNVYLVSQDSLPVTTYMGMKVVPNYSFTNAPTPDVLVLPGGDAGEAQNNEEVKRWINLMVEESDHILTVCTGIFFLTDNDILSGKQVTTWYDRQEELQRITPDAEVVTDRVVVESGKLVSSAGLGIDGSLRVLARLHGEAWAEVVRLNMEHESIPQQHHIPRAKLADLKLPSGIYAAFPWREAELKSYKGDRHQWTMAWAFNSQKSLDSLIAGFKNSLYSERGWTFVSDTTTTDEWKSNWTIEDNSDSYWKGIIRLQKHSEKIDLNMSVKAQQVN
;
A
#
# COMPACT_ATOMS: atom_id res chain seq x y z
N MET A 1 50.88 -2.74 -6.52
CA MET A 1 51.83 -3.53 -5.71
C MET A 1 51.78 -4.98 -6.18
N CYS A 2 52.81 -5.42 -6.89
CA CYS A 2 53.37 -6.79 -6.88
C CYS A 2 54.52 -6.81 -7.89
N TRP A 3 55.74 -6.80 -7.36
CA TRP A 3 56.99 -6.73 -8.09
C TRP A 3 57.34 -8.10 -8.71
N VAL A 4 57.79 -8.10 -9.96
CA VAL A 4 58.40 -9.25 -10.63
C VAL A 4 59.88 -9.28 -10.28
N VAL A 5 60.33 -10.34 -9.60
CA VAL A 5 61.76 -10.57 -9.34
C VAL A 5 62.30 -11.50 -10.42
N ILE A 6 63.19 -10.99 -11.27
CA ILE A 6 63.97 -11.78 -12.23
C ILE A 6 65.29 -12.17 -11.56
N LEU A 7 65.50 -13.45 -11.30
CA LEU A 7 66.79 -13.98 -10.85
C LEU A 7 67.60 -14.45 -12.07
N TYR A 8 68.72 -13.78 -12.32
CA TYR A 8 69.75 -14.18 -13.28
C TYR A 8 70.70 -15.17 -12.59
N PHE A 9 70.77 -16.42 -13.06
CA PHE A 9 71.79 -17.37 -12.62
C PHE A 9 72.82 -17.59 -13.73
N ASN A 10 74.05 -17.13 -13.44
CA ASN A 10 75.25 -17.31 -14.24
C ASN A 10 75.81 -18.72 -13.96
N SER A 11 75.96 -19.57 -14.97
CA SER A 11 76.44 -20.96 -14.79
C SER A 11 77.86 -21.14 -15.33
N LYS A 12 78.85 -21.07 -14.43
CA LYS A 12 80.10 -21.83 -14.58
C LYS A 12 79.80 -23.29 -14.24
N GLN A 13 80.14 -24.17 -15.17
CA GLN A 13 79.89 -25.61 -15.09
C GLN A 13 80.62 -26.25 -13.90
N SER A 14 79.89 -27.06 -13.12
CA SER A 14 80.49 -28.09 -12.26
C SER A 14 79.59 -29.36 -12.25
N PRO A 15 80.18 -30.56 -12.12
CA PRO A 15 79.51 -31.83 -12.44
C PRO A 15 78.68 -32.34 -11.26
N ARG A 16 77.53 -31.71 -11.00
CA ARG A 16 76.42 -32.27 -10.20
C ARG A 16 75.04 -31.99 -10.81
N SER A 17 74.95 -31.87 -12.13
CA SER A 17 73.73 -31.45 -12.84
C SER A 17 72.90 -32.59 -13.48
N ARG A 18 73.22 -33.88 -13.25
CA ARG A 18 72.49 -34.98 -13.91
C ARG A 18 71.28 -35.55 -13.17
N VAL A 19 71.03 -35.20 -11.91
CA VAL A 19 69.86 -35.72 -11.15
C VAL A 19 68.70 -34.71 -11.08
N MET A 20 68.94 -33.42 -11.34
CA MET A 20 67.89 -32.38 -11.32
C MET A 20 67.19 -32.13 -12.66
N ASN A 21 67.66 -32.71 -13.77
CA ASN A 21 67.06 -32.49 -15.09
C ASN A 21 65.83 -33.37 -15.40
N GLY A 22 65.61 -34.46 -14.66
CA GLY A 22 64.42 -35.31 -14.84
C GLY A 22 63.15 -34.70 -14.24
N TYR A 23 63.26 -34.08 -13.06
CA TYR A 23 62.13 -33.48 -12.37
C TYR A 23 61.66 -32.16 -13.01
N PHE A 24 62.58 -31.36 -13.57
CA PHE A 24 62.22 -30.08 -14.20
C PHE A 24 61.49 -30.24 -15.53
N ARG A 25 61.79 -31.31 -16.29
CA ARG A 25 61.13 -31.59 -17.59
C ARG A 25 59.69 -32.06 -17.42
N ASN A 26 59.42 -32.82 -16.35
CA ASN A 26 58.06 -33.25 -16.00
C ASN A 26 57.20 -32.09 -15.46
N TRP A 27 57.80 -31.12 -14.79
CA TRP A 27 57.11 -29.94 -14.25
C TRP A 27 56.63 -28.97 -15.35
N LEU A 28 57.43 -28.75 -16.39
CA LEU A 28 57.05 -27.93 -17.54
C LEU A 28 55.95 -28.58 -18.40
N SER A 29 55.95 -29.91 -18.58
CA SER A 29 54.85 -30.61 -19.25
C SER A 29 53.55 -30.59 -18.45
N LEU A 30 53.61 -30.69 -17.11
CA LEU A 30 52.45 -30.54 -16.24
C LEU A 30 51.85 -29.12 -16.30
N LEU A 31 52.69 -28.07 -16.28
CA LEU A 31 52.24 -26.70 -16.44
C LEU A 31 51.60 -26.41 -17.82
N THR A 32 52.02 -27.14 -18.87
CA THR A 32 51.45 -27.00 -20.21
C THR A 32 50.10 -27.71 -20.36
N ILE A 33 49.93 -28.86 -19.70
CA ILE A 33 48.66 -29.61 -19.63
C ILE A 33 47.65 -28.85 -18.75
N ILE A 34 48.09 -28.32 -17.61
CA ILE A 34 47.25 -27.50 -16.71
C ILE A 34 46.87 -26.19 -17.41
N ARG A 35 47.77 -25.53 -18.16
CA ARG A 35 47.42 -24.35 -18.97
C ARG A 35 46.38 -24.66 -20.06
N LYS A 36 46.51 -25.77 -20.78
CA LYS A 36 45.54 -26.13 -21.84
C LYS A 36 44.18 -26.56 -21.29
N GLN A 37 44.15 -27.30 -20.17
CA GLN A 37 42.88 -27.71 -19.55
C GLN A 37 42.16 -26.56 -18.84
N VAL A 38 42.89 -25.65 -18.18
CA VAL A 38 42.29 -24.45 -17.58
C VAL A 38 41.77 -23.48 -18.64
N ILE A 39 42.45 -23.34 -19.78
CA ILE A 39 41.96 -22.49 -20.89
C ILE A 39 40.73 -23.09 -21.58
N ILE A 40 40.63 -24.43 -21.71
CA ILE A 40 39.45 -25.08 -22.29
C ILE A 40 38.25 -25.04 -21.32
N LEU A 41 38.47 -25.10 -20.01
CA LEU A 41 37.38 -24.94 -19.03
C LEU A 41 36.79 -23.52 -19.00
N PHE A 42 37.57 -22.50 -19.37
CA PHE A 42 37.09 -21.12 -19.49
C PHE A 42 36.38 -20.81 -20.83
N LEU A 43 36.54 -21.65 -21.86
CA LEU A 43 35.92 -21.46 -23.18
C LEU A 43 34.60 -22.23 -23.36
N ALA A 44 34.21 -23.07 -22.39
CA ALA A 44 32.98 -23.84 -22.41
C ALA A 44 32.08 -23.62 -21.18
N VAL A 45 32.22 -22.47 -20.52
CA VAL A 45 31.07 -21.89 -19.80
C VAL A 45 30.16 -21.41 -20.92
N PRO A 46 28.94 -21.96 -21.10
CA PRO A 46 27.98 -21.30 -21.97
C PRO A 46 27.94 -19.87 -21.45
N LEU A 47 28.14 -18.88 -22.32
CA LEU A 47 27.55 -17.57 -22.07
C LEU A 47 26.04 -17.82 -22.00
N PHE A 48 25.56 -18.32 -20.87
CA PHE A 48 24.42 -17.72 -20.23
C PHE A 48 24.88 -16.29 -20.01
N ALA A 49 24.71 -15.46 -21.04
CA ALA A 49 24.12 -14.18 -20.77
C ALA A 49 22.95 -14.53 -19.84
N PHE A 50 23.15 -14.32 -18.54
CA PHE A 50 22.05 -13.88 -17.71
C PHE A 50 21.57 -12.67 -18.47
N GLY A 51 20.59 -12.89 -19.37
CA GLY A 51 19.83 -11.80 -19.93
C GLY A 51 19.37 -11.08 -18.70
N GLN A 52 19.95 -9.93 -18.43
CA GLN A 52 19.40 -9.03 -17.45
C GLN A 52 18.04 -8.74 -18.06
N SER A 53 17.01 -9.44 -17.56
CA SER A 53 15.64 -9.21 -18.00
C SER A 53 15.47 -7.70 -18.00
N ALA A 54 15.02 -7.13 -19.10
CA ALA A 54 14.78 -5.70 -19.17
C ALA A 54 13.99 -5.32 -17.92
N LYS A 55 14.48 -4.30 -17.19
CA LYS A 55 13.85 -3.89 -15.95
C LYS A 55 12.43 -3.41 -16.29
N PRO A 56 11.40 -3.84 -15.56
CA PRO A 56 10.02 -3.54 -15.92
C PRO A 56 9.76 -2.02 -15.85
N ASN A 57 9.03 -1.52 -16.84
CA ASN A 57 8.44 -0.19 -16.87
C ASN A 57 7.24 -0.15 -15.92
N VAL A 58 7.24 0.82 -15.02
CA VAL A 58 6.17 1.03 -14.05
C VAL A 58 5.57 2.41 -14.26
N ALA A 59 4.35 2.46 -14.79
CA ALA A 59 3.57 3.67 -14.92
C ALA A 59 2.72 3.87 -13.68
N ILE A 60 2.84 5.03 -13.04
CA ILE A 60 2.02 5.42 -11.90
C ILE A 60 1.16 6.60 -12.32
N LEU A 61 -0.15 6.41 -12.36
CA LEU A 61 -1.09 7.47 -12.70
C LEU A 61 -1.08 8.56 -11.61
N VAL A 62 -1.01 9.83 -12.01
CA VAL A 62 -1.19 10.99 -11.13
C VAL A 62 -2.17 11.98 -11.76
N TYR A 63 -2.98 12.61 -10.91
CA TYR A 63 -4.08 13.50 -11.27
C TYR A 63 -4.34 14.50 -10.14
N ASP A 64 -5.06 15.58 -10.42
CA ASP A 64 -5.49 16.51 -9.36
C ASP A 64 -6.39 15.80 -8.36
N GLY A 65 -6.05 15.86 -7.07
CA GLY A 65 -6.72 15.12 -6.01
C GLY A 65 -6.10 13.76 -5.69
N VAL A 66 -5.03 13.33 -6.38
CA VAL A 66 -4.34 12.07 -6.05
C VAL A 66 -3.81 12.09 -4.61
N GLN A 67 -3.92 10.97 -3.91
CA GLN A 67 -3.40 10.83 -2.55
C GLN A 67 -1.87 10.75 -2.58
N VAL A 68 -1.19 11.50 -1.70
CA VAL A 68 0.28 11.61 -1.71
C VAL A 68 0.95 10.25 -1.60
N ILE A 69 0.53 9.47 -0.61
CA ILE A 69 1.20 8.22 -0.26
C ILE A 69 0.89 7.10 -1.27
N ASP A 70 -0.27 7.15 -1.92
CA ASP A 70 -0.75 6.09 -2.81
C ASP A 70 0.06 6.00 -4.12
N HIS A 71 0.70 7.08 -4.54
CA HIS A 71 1.64 7.07 -5.67
C HIS A 71 3.09 7.01 -5.20
N ALA A 72 3.43 7.66 -4.07
CA ALA A 72 4.79 7.73 -3.58
C ALA A 72 5.32 6.38 -3.07
N ILE A 73 4.49 5.57 -2.39
CA ILE A 73 4.94 4.25 -1.89
C ILE A 73 5.23 3.29 -3.04
N PRO A 74 4.36 3.10 -4.04
CA PRO A 74 4.70 2.32 -5.21
C PRO A 74 5.96 2.85 -5.90
N PHE A 75 6.11 4.18 -6.00
CA PHE A 75 7.32 4.78 -6.57
C PHE A 75 8.58 4.36 -5.82
N GLU A 76 8.58 4.43 -4.49
CA GLU A 76 9.71 4.02 -3.64
C GLU A 76 9.99 2.51 -3.79
N VAL A 77 8.96 1.66 -3.64
CA VAL A 77 9.10 0.20 -3.68
C VAL A 77 9.65 -0.27 -5.03
N PHE A 78 9.06 0.17 -6.14
CA PHE A 78 9.51 -0.21 -7.46
C PHE A 78 10.83 0.49 -7.83
N GLY A 79 11.06 1.70 -7.33
CA GLY A 79 12.28 2.46 -7.56
C GLY A 79 13.52 1.74 -7.05
N GLN A 80 13.43 1.06 -5.91
CA GLN A 80 14.52 0.24 -5.34
C GLN A 80 15.05 -0.84 -6.30
N PHE A 81 14.25 -1.27 -7.28
CA PHE A 81 14.64 -2.22 -8.33
C PHE A 81 14.82 -1.57 -9.71
N SER A 82 13.87 -0.72 -10.10
CA SER A 82 13.69 -0.12 -11.43
C SER A 82 13.92 1.40 -11.42
N LEU A 83 14.94 1.93 -10.72
CA LEU A 83 15.20 3.38 -10.57
C LEU A 83 14.93 4.28 -11.80
N ASN A 84 15.24 3.82 -13.02
CA ASN A 84 15.07 4.61 -14.25
C ASN A 84 13.82 4.27 -15.07
N ASN A 85 13.04 3.28 -14.63
CA ASN A 85 11.87 2.75 -15.35
C ASN A 85 10.57 2.91 -14.56
N VAL A 86 10.60 3.57 -13.40
CA VAL A 86 9.40 3.99 -12.66
C VAL A 86 9.13 5.46 -12.98
N TYR A 87 7.92 5.77 -13.42
CA TYR A 87 7.56 7.12 -13.86
C TYR A 87 6.12 7.47 -13.56
N LEU A 88 5.90 8.77 -13.33
CA LEU A 88 4.58 9.36 -13.13
C LEU A 88 3.98 9.77 -14.47
N VAL A 89 2.71 9.45 -14.70
CA VAL A 89 1.96 9.80 -15.91
C VAL A 89 0.72 10.59 -15.53
N SER A 90 0.48 11.72 -16.20
CA SER A 90 -0.79 12.46 -16.15
C SER A 90 -1.36 12.66 -17.55
N GLN A 91 -2.49 13.35 -17.65
CA GLN A 91 -3.11 13.66 -18.94
C GLN A 91 -2.17 14.44 -19.87
N ASP A 92 -1.48 15.45 -19.35
CA ASP A 92 -0.77 16.48 -20.14
C ASP A 92 0.65 16.80 -19.64
N SER A 93 1.17 16.06 -18.66
CA SER A 93 2.43 16.32 -17.96
C SER A 93 2.49 17.65 -17.18
N LEU A 94 1.38 18.36 -17.01
CA LEU A 94 1.35 19.56 -16.17
C LEU A 94 1.40 19.19 -14.68
N PRO A 95 1.89 20.09 -13.80
CA PRO A 95 1.94 19.81 -12.37
C PRO A 95 0.54 19.59 -11.78
N VAL A 96 0.36 18.47 -11.08
CA VAL A 96 -0.88 18.15 -10.37
C VAL A 96 -0.80 18.55 -8.90
N THR A 97 -1.95 18.89 -8.31
CA THR A 97 -2.13 19.09 -6.87
C THR A 97 -2.70 17.82 -6.25
N THR A 98 -1.94 17.18 -5.37
CA THR A 98 -2.44 16.07 -4.54
C THR A 98 -3.56 16.52 -3.59
N TYR A 99 -4.32 15.58 -3.03
CA TYR A 99 -5.44 15.87 -2.12
C TYR A 99 -5.08 16.77 -0.93
N MET A 100 -3.83 16.68 -0.42
CA MET A 100 -3.33 17.50 0.69
C MET A 100 -2.58 18.76 0.25
N GLY A 101 -2.61 19.13 -1.03
CA GLY A 101 -2.03 20.38 -1.53
C GLY A 101 -0.57 20.29 -2.00
N MET A 102 0.10 19.14 -1.89
CA MET A 102 1.44 18.95 -2.45
C MET A 102 1.40 19.01 -3.98
N LYS A 103 2.35 19.69 -4.61
CA LYS A 103 2.52 19.74 -6.07
C LYS A 103 3.47 18.63 -6.54
N VAL A 104 3.07 17.92 -7.60
CA VAL A 104 3.85 16.84 -8.21
C VAL A 104 3.98 17.11 -9.71
N VAL A 105 5.19 16.96 -10.25
CA VAL A 105 5.46 17.14 -11.69
C VAL A 105 5.55 15.75 -12.34
N PRO A 106 4.61 15.37 -13.22
CA PRO A 106 4.63 14.09 -13.92
C PRO A 106 5.80 14.00 -14.92
N ASN A 107 6.28 12.79 -15.18
CA ASN A 107 7.34 12.56 -16.16
C ASN A 107 6.80 12.57 -17.60
N TYR A 108 5.60 12.03 -17.79
CA TYR A 108 4.99 11.79 -19.10
C TYR A 108 3.51 12.18 -19.13
N SER A 109 3.01 12.39 -20.35
CA SER A 109 1.60 12.54 -20.67
C SER A 109 1.07 11.20 -21.18
N PHE A 110 -0.25 11.07 -21.34
CA PHE A 110 -0.84 9.88 -21.97
C PHE A 110 -0.36 9.61 -23.39
N THR A 111 0.16 10.62 -24.09
CA THR A 111 0.59 10.53 -25.49
C THR A 111 2.07 10.18 -25.67
N ASN A 112 2.90 10.34 -24.65
CA ASN A 112 4.35 10.10 -24.74
C ASN A 112 4.90 9.14 -23.67
N ALA A 113 4.05 8.64 -22.77
CA ALA A 113 4.44 7.62 -21.81
C ALA A 113 4.90 6.34 -22.51
N PRO A 114 6.01 5.71 -22.07
CA PRO A 114 6.35 4.35 -22.48
C PRO A 114 5.22 3.37 -22.12
N THR A 115 5.12 2.24 -22.84
CA THR A 115 4.20 1.17 -22.43
C THR A 115 4.67 0.54 -21.11
N PRO A 116 3.81 0.44 -20.08
CA PRO A 116 4.18 -0.14 -18.79
C PRO A 116 3.99 -1.66 -18.74
N ASP A 117 4.95 -2.35 -18.13
CA ASP A 117 4.78 -3.74 -17.68
C ASP A 117 3.92 -3.78 -16.40
N VAL A 118 4.01 -2.73 -15.56
CA VAL A 118 3.20 -2.54 -14.36
C VAL A 118 2.44 -1.23 -14.43
N LEU A 119 1.11 -1.30 -14.40
CA LEU A 119 0.24 -0.15 -14.22
C LEU A 119 -0.13 0.00 -12.74
N VAL A 120 0.11 1.19 -12.17
CA VAL A 120 -0.31 1.54 -10.82
C VAL A 120 -1.40 2.61 -10.89
N LEU A 121 -2.52 2.34 -10.22
CA LEU A 121 -3.67 3.22 -10.09
C LEU A 121 -3.83 3.63 -8.62
N PRO A 122 -3.34 4.81 -8.23
CA PRO A 122 -3.49 5.36 -6.89
C PRO A 122 -4.92 5.79 -6.58
N GLY A 123 -5.24 5.96 -5.30
CA GLY A 123 -6.48 6.56 -4.84
C GLY A 123 -6.36 8.07 -4.59
N GLY A 124 -7.37 8.62 -3.93
CA GLY A 124 -7.55 10.05 -3.68
C GLY A 124 -8.93 10.54 -4.10
N ASP A 125 -9.07 11.85 -4.25
CA ASP A 125 -10.26 12.49 -4.78
C ASP A 125 -10.28 12.42 -6.32
N ALA A 126 -10.58 11.22 -6.82
CA ALA A 126 -10.51 10.89 -8.24
C ALA A 126 -11.75 11.32 -9.04
N GLY A 127 -12.76 11.96 -8.43
CA GLY A 127 -14.07 12.14 -9.05
C GLY A 127 -14.03 12.77 -10.45
N GLU A 128 -13.22 13.80 -10.65
CA GLU A 128 -13.04 14.42 -11.97
C GLU A 128 -12.24 13.52 -12.93
N ALA A 129 -11.11 12.98 -12.47
CA ALA A 129 -10.23 12.13 -13.28
C ALA A 129 -10.91 10.82 -13.71
N GLN A 130 -11.68 10.18 -12.83
CA GLN A 130 -12.40 8.94 -13.10
C GLN A 130 -13.49 9.14 -14.16
N ASN A 131 -14.11 10.33 -14.22
CA ASN A 131 -15.15 10.64 -15.20
C ASN A 131 -14.60 11.22 -16.50
N ASN A 132 -13.29 11.44 -16.61
CA ASN A 132 -12.66 11.98 -17.81
C ASN A 132 -12.43 10.88 -18.85
N GLU A 133 -13.05 11.03 -20.03
CA GLU A 133 -12.98 10.06 -21.13
C GLU A 133 -11.55 9.82 -21.65
N GLU A 134 -10.66 10.81 -21.58
CA GLU A 134 -9.27 10.64 -21.97
C GLU A 134 -8.52 9.72 -20.99
N VAL A 135 -8.77 9.92 -19.69
CA VAL A 135 -8.22 9.08 -18.62
C VAL A 135 -8.74 7.65 -18.77
N LYS A 136 -10.06 7.45 -18.91
CA LYS A 136 -10.66 6.12 -19.11
C LYS A 136 -10.05 5.39 -20.30
N ARG A 137 -9.93 6.07 -21.45
CA ARG A 137 -9.35 5.50 -22.66
C ARG A 137 -7.88 5.10 -22.46
N TRP A 138 -7.08 5.94 -21.82
CA TRP A 138 -5.69 5.61 -21.53
C TRP A 138 -5.58 4.43 -20.57
N ILE A 139 -6.36 4.42 -19.49
CA ILE A 139 -6.39 3.32 -18.52
C ILE A 139 -6.79 2.01 -19.20
N ASN A 140 -7.85 2.00 -20.02
CA ASN A 140 -8.27 0.78 -20.72
C ASN A 140 -7.15 0.21 -21.60
N LEU A 141 -6.44 1.06 -22.35
CA LEU A 141 -5.30 0.64 -23.16
C LEU A 141 -4.16 0.09 -22.29
N MET A 142 -3.77 0.79 -21.22
CA MET A 142 -2.69 0.33 -20.35
C MET A 142 -3.07 -0.93 -19.57
N VAL A 143 -4.34 -1.10 -19.22
CA VAL A 143 -4.88 -2.32 -18.61
C VAL A 143 -4.72 -3.50 -19.55
N GLU A 144 -4.88 -3.34 -20.86
CA GLU A 144 -4.65 -4.42 -21.83
C GLU A 144 -3.16 -4.76 -21.95
N GLU A 145 -2.32 -3.73 -22.10
CA GLU A 145 -0.88 -3.86 -22.37
C GLU A 145 -0.02 -4.29 -21.17
N SER A 146 -0.43 -3.98 -19.93
CA SER A 146 0.36 -4.32 -18.75
C SER A 146 0.21 -5.78 -18.30
N ASP A 147 1.33 -6.37 -17.89
CA ASP A 147 1.40 -7.71 -17.30
C ASP A 147 0.92 -7.74 -15.84
N HIS A 148 1.05 -6.63 -15.13
CA HIS A 148 0.60 -6.46 -13.76
C HIS A 148 -0.13 -5.13 -13.55
N ILE A 149 -1.18 -5.17 -12.74
CA ILE A 149 -1.94 -3.99 -12.35
C ILE A 149 -2.00 -3.93 -10.84
N LEU A 150 -1.66 -2.78 -10.27
CA LEU A 150 -1.77 -2.49 -8.85
C LEU A 150 -2.78 -1.35 -8.66
N THR A 151 -3.81 -1.57 -7.86
CA THR A 151 -4.69 -0.49 -7.38
C THR A 151 -4.42 -0.23 -5.91
N VAL A 152 -4.29 1.04 -5.51
CA VAL A 152 -4.06 1.43 -4.12
C VAL A 152 -5.25 2.26 -3.62
N CYS A 153 -5.70 2.02 -2.39
CA CYS A 153 -6.79 2.76 -1.75
C CYS A 153 -8.05 2.75 -2.65
N THR A 154 -8.53 3.92 -3.10
CA THR A 154 -9.68 4.06 -4.00
C THR A 154 -9.33 3.95 -5.49
N GLY A 155 -8.08 3.68 -5.87
CA GLY A 155 -7.66 3.61 -7.28
C GLY A 155 -8.33 2.50 -8.08
N ILE A 156 -8.93 1.50 -7.43
CA ILE A 156 -9.71 0.47 -8.13
C ILE A 156 -10.97 1.02 -8.80
N PHE A 157 -11.46 2.18 -8.37
CA PHE A 157 -12.64 2.80 -8.97
C PHE A 157 -12.40 3.20 -10.43
N PHE A 158 -11.14 3.43 -10.85
CA PHE A 158 -10.80 3.61 -12.26
C PHE A 158 -11.06 2.38 -13.14
N LEU A 159 -11.18 1.19 -12.54
CA LEU A 159 -11.42 -0.08 -13.24
C LEU A 159 -12.90 -0.48 -13.26
N THR A 160 -13.80 0.32 -12.68
CA THR A 160 -15.23 -0.03 -12.53
C THR A 160 -15.97 -0.13 -13.87
N ASP A 161 -15.52 0.61 -14.88
CA ASP A 161 -16.04 0.54 -16.26
C ASP A 161 -15.31 -0.52 -17.13
N ASN A 162 -14.39 -1.29 -16.54
CA ASN A 162 -13.57 -2.27 -17.25
C ASN A 162 -13.95 -3.71 -16.85
N ASP A 163 -14.12 -4.60 -17.83
CA ASP A 163 -14.49 -6.00 -17.61
C ASP A 163 -13.45 -6.79 -16.81
N ILE A 164 -12.25 -6.23 -16.58
CA ILE A 164 -11.21 -6.83 -15.76
C ILE A 164 -11.66 -7.20 -14.35
N LEU A 165 -12.71 -6.59 -13.79
CA LEU A 165 -13.20 -6.89 -12.44
C LEU A 165 -14.18 -8.07 -12.39
N SER A 166 -14.79 -8.44 -13.53
CA SER A 166 -15.80 -9.49 -13.59
C SER A 166 -15.28 -10.85 -13.08
N GLY A 167 -15.99 -11.45 -12.13
CA GLY A 167 -15.66 -12.72 -11.51
C GLY A 167 -14.40 -12.71 -10.62
N LYS A 168 -13.84 -11.54 -10.29
CA LYS A 168 -12.61 -11.43 -9.48
C LYS A 168 -12.88 -11.06 -8.04
N GLN A 169 -11.99 -11.52 -7.17
CA GLN A 169 -11.87 -11.01 -5.81
C GLN A 169 -11.05 -9.73 -5.82
N VAL A 170 -11.55 -8.69 -5.16
CA VAL A 170 -10.88 -7.38 -5.07
C VAL A 170 -11.09 -6.74 -3.70
N THR A 171 -10.31 -5.72 -3.37
CA THR A 171 -10.54 -4.88 -2.19
C THR A 171 -10.25 -3.41 -2.50
N THR A 172 -10.63 -2.54 -1.58
CA THR A 172 -10.43 -1.09 -1.65
C THR A 172 -10.32 -0.52 -0.23
N TRP A 173 -10.14 0.79 -0.11
CA TRP A 173 -10.22 1.48 1.18
C TRP A 173 -11.54 1.16 1.89
N TYR A 174 -11.47 0.86 3.19
CA TYR A 174 -12.57 0.24 3.95
C TYR A 174 -13.91 0.97 3.80
N ASP A 175 -13.89 2.30 3.80
CA ASP A 175 -15.08 3.17 3.72
C ASP A 175 -15.77 3.14 2.35
N ARG A 176 -15.10 2.56 1.34
CA ARG A 176 -15.57 2.47 -0.04
C ARG A 176 -15.85 1.04 -0.50
N GLN A 177 -15.70 0.04 0.38
CA GLN A 177 -15.91 -1.37 0.04
C GLN A 177 -17.39 -1.68 -0.30
N GLU A 178 -18.34 -1.16 0.49
CA GLU A 178 -19.77 -1.34 0.20
C GLU A 178 -20.18 -0.65 -1.11
N GLU A 179 -19.64 0.55 -1.36
CA GLU A 179 -19.88 1.27 -2.61
C GLU A 179 -19.34 0.47 -3.80
N LEU A 180 -18.10 -0.01 -3.73
CA LEU A 180 -17.49 -0.82 -4.77
C LEU A 180 -18.34 -2.06 -5.06
N GLN A 181 -18.74 -2.80 -4.02
CA GLN A 181 -19.56 -4.01 -4.18
C GLN A 181 -20.89 -3.73 -4.88
N ARG A 182 -21.50 -2.58 -4.60
CA ARG A 182 -22.77 -2.15 -5.20
C ARG A 182 -22.63 -1.82 -6.68
N ILE A 183 -21.53 -1.19 -7.09
CA ILE A 183 -21.33 -0.75 -8.48
C ILE A 183 -20.64 -1.82 -9.36
N THR A 184 -19.97 -2.81 -8.76
CA THR A 184 -19.39 -3.98 -9.47
C THR A 184 -19.98 -5.28 -8.92
N PRO A 185 -21.26 -5.58 -9.18
CA PRO A 185 -21.95 -6.74 -8.60
C PRO A 185 -21.36 -8.08 -9.04
N ASP A 186 -20.66 -8.12 -10.18
CA ASP A 186 -20.02 -9.32 -10.71
C ASP A 186 -18.63 -9.59 -10.10
N ALA A 187 -18.11 -8.67 -9.28
CA ALA A 187 -16.89 -8.84 -8.51
C ALA A 187 -17.21 -9.20 -7.04
N GLU A 188 -16.30 -9.92 -6.39
CA GLU A 188 -16.37 -10.22 -4.96
C GLU A 188 -15.47 -9.23 -4.20
N VAL A 189 -16.06 -8.27 -3.48
CA VAL A 189 -15.31 -7.31 -2.66
C VAL A 189 -14.97 -7.95 -1.32
N VAL A 190 -13.71 -8.34 -1.17
CA VAL A 190 -13.15 -8.88 0.07
C VAL A 190 -12.89 -7.74 1.04
N THR A 191 -13.71 -7.68 2.09
CA THR A 191 -13.64 -6.62 3.11
C THR A 191 -12.56 -6.87 4.16
N ASP A 192 -12.06 -8.09 4.24
CA ASP A 192 -11.40 -8.61 5.43
C ASP A 192 -9.88 -8.85 5.23
N ARG A 193 -9.33 -8.28 4.14
CA ARG A 193 -7.93 -8.35 3.75
C ARG A 193 -7.43 -7.00 3.25
N VAL A 194 -6.16 -6.69 3.53
CA VAL A 194 -5.51 -5.47 3.04
C VAL A 194 -5.09 -5.63 1.58
N VAL A 195 -4.61 -6.80 1.18
CA VAL A 195 -4.20 -7.11 -0.20
C VAL A 195 -5.00 -8.30 -0.71
N VAL A 196 -5.49 -8.18 -1.94
CA VAL A 196 -6.21 -9.23 -2.66
C VAL A 196 -5.61 -9.35 -4.06
N GLU A 197 -5.48 -10.59 -4.52
CA GLU A 197 -4.81 -10.95 -5.76
C GLU A 197 -5.75 -11.75 -6.67
N SER A 198 -5.96 -11.28 -7.90
CA SER A 198 -6.82 -11.94 -8.89
C SER A 198 -6.27 -11.80 -10.31
N GLY A 199 -5.64 -12.86 -10.83
CA GLY A 199 -4.94 -12.83 -12.12
C GLY A 199 -3.83 -11.77 -12.11
N LYS A 200 -3.79 -10.90 -13.12
CA LYS A 200 -2.82 -9.78 -13.17
C LYS A 200 -3.10 -8.62 -12.21
N LEU A 201 -4.28 -8.57 -11.60
CA LEU A 201 -4.68 -7.50 -10.68
C LEU A 201 -4.26 -7.83 -9.24
N VAL A 202 -3.61 -6.86 -8.60
CA VAL A 202 -3.39 -6.79 -7.15
C VAL A 202 -4.11 -5.54 -6.65
N SER A 203 -5.12 -5.71 -5.81
CA SER A 203 -5.83 -4.59 -5.18
C SER A 203 -5.40 -4.47 -3.72
N SER A 204 -4.95 -3.28 -3.32
CA SER A 204 -4.49 -2.98 -1.97
C SER A 204 -5.34 -1.91 -1.32
N ALA A 205 -5.98 -2.25 -0.21
CA ALA A 205 -6.47 -1.27 0.76
C ALA A 205 -5.28 -0.59 1.46
N GLY A 206 -5.54 0.55 2.10
CA GLY A 206 -4.54 1.27 2.89
C GLY A 206 -3.45 1.92 2.03
N LEU A 207 -2.21 1.88 2.49
CA LEU A 207 -1.10 2.68 1.96
C LEU A 207 -0.44 2.09 0.70
N GLY A 208 -0.76 0.86 0.32
CA GLY A 208 -0.23 0.24 -0.90
C GLY A 208 1.16 -0.41 -0.80
N ILE A 209 1.82 -0.40 0.37
CA ILE A 209 3.16 -1.00 0.54
C ILE A 209 3.12 -2.52 0.30
N ASP A 210 2.19 -3.22 0.95
CA ASP A 210 2.04 -4.67 0.82
C ASP A 210 1.65 -5.08 -0.60
N GLY A 211 0.77 -4.29 -1.25
CA GLY A 211 0.40 -4.50 -2.65
C GLY A 211 1.59 -4.32 -3.59
N SER A 212 2.41 -3.29 -3.37
CA SER A 212 3.61 -3.02 -4.17
C SER A 212 4.65 -4.14 -3.99
N LEU A 213 4.91 -4.55 -2.74
CA LEU A 213 5.81 -5.67 -2.43
C LEU A 213 5.30 -6.98 -3.05
N ARG A 214 3.98 -7.21 -3.09
CA ARG A 214 3.39 -8.38 -3.74
C ARG A 214 3.61 -8.38 -5.25
N VAL A 215 3.43 -7.25 -5.92
CA VAL A 215 3.72 -7.14 -7.37
C VAL A 215 5.22 -7.31 -7.61
N LEU A 216 6.08 -6.73 -6.78
CA LEU A 216 7.53 -6.91 -6.86
C LEU A 216 7.93 -8.40 -6.71
N ALA A 217 7.29 -9.12 -5.79
CA ALA A 217 7.50 -10.56 -5.62
C ALA A 217 7.09 -11.36 -6.85
N ARG A 218 6.02 -10.96 -7.56
CA ARG A 218 5.60 -11.60 -8.82
C ARG A 218 6.61 -11.38 -9.95
N LEU A 219 7.21 -10.20 -10.01
CA LEU A 219 8.18 -9.82 -11.04
C LEU A 219 9.56 -10.48 -10.83
N HIS A 220 10.04 -10.52 -9.59
CA HIS A 220 11.44 -10.84 -9.28
C HIS A 220 11.64 -11.90 -8.19
N GLY A 221 10.54 -12.47 -7.68
CA GLY A 221 10.54 -13.46 -6.62
C GLY A 221 10.51 -12.85 -5.21
N GLU A 222 10.06 -13.65 -4.25
CA GLU A 222 9.86 -13.25 -2.83
C GLU A 222 11.13 -12.66 -2.19
N ALA A 223 12.32 -13.14 -2.56
CA ALA A 223 13.57 -12.64 -2.02
C ALA A 223 13.80 -11.14 -2.31
N TRP A 224 13.38 -10.65 -3.47
CA TRP A 224 13.50 -9.23 -3.81
C TRP A 224 12.52 -8.36 -3.03
N ALA A 225 11.29 -8.84 -2.83
CA ALA A 225 10.33 -8.16 -1.97
C ALA A 225 10.85 -8.05 -0.53
N GLU A 226 11.47 -9.11 -0.01
CA GLU A 226 12.08 -9.12 1.31
C GLU A 226 13.26 -8.13 1.42
N VAL A 227 14.12 -8.04 0.42
CA VAL A 227 15.22 -7.05 0.39
C VAL A 227 14.67 -5.63 0.41
N VAL A 228 13.70 -5.30 -0.46
CA VAL A 228 13.10 -3.96 -0.49
C VAL A 228 12.40 -3.63 0.82
N ARG A 229 11.66 -4.59 1.38
CA ARG A 229 11.03 -4.46 2.68
C ARG A 229 12.04 -4.12 3.78
N LEU A 230 13.17 -4.83 3.82
CA LEU A 230 14.26 -4.58 4.77
C LEU A 230 14.91 -3.20 4.54
N ASN A 231 15.15 -2.80 3.29
CA ASN A 231 15.69 -1.48 2.96
C ASN A 231 14.78 -0.33 3.40
N MET A 232 13.47 -0.55 3.33
CA MET A 232 12.47 0.41 3.80
C MET A 232 12.26 0.35 5.33
N GLU A 233 13.00 -0.52 6.04
CA GLU A 233 12.82 -0.81 7.47
C GLU A 233 11.37 -1.12 7.84
N HIS A 234 10.63 -1.72 6.89
CA HIS A 234 9.24 -2.07 7.07
C HIS A 234 9.17 -3.47 7.71
N GLU A 235 8.47 -3.66 8.82
CA GLU A 235 8.34 -4.98 9.44
C GLU A 235 7.70 -5.99 8.48
N SER A 236 8.15 -7.26 8.51
CA SER A 236 7.47 -8.32 7.78
C SER A 236 6.13 -8.50 8.43
N ILE A 237 5.10 -8.65 7.62
CA ILE A 237 3.83 -9.16 8.11
C ILE A 237 3.94 -10.69 8.10
N PRO A 238 4.26 -11.39 9.21
CA PRO A 238 3.84 -12.78 9.31
C PRO A 238 2.32 -12.77 9.19
N GLN A 239 1.80 -13.63 8.30
CA GLN A 239 0.41 -13.74 7.90
C GLN A 239 -0.58 -13.24 8.98
N GLN A 240 -1.21 -12.09 8.72
CA GLN A 240 -2.48 -11.65 9.32
C GLN A 240 -2.53 -11.23 10.81
N HIS A 241 -1.44 -10.75 11.43
CA HIS A 241 -1.57 -10.12 12.76
C HIS A 241 -1.99 -8.63 12.74
N HIS A 242 -2.01 -7.97 11.59
CA HIS A 242 -2.69 -6.67 11.46
C HIS A 242 -4.18 -6.89 11.25
N ILE A 243 -4.98 -6.37 12.18
CA ILE A 243 -6.42 -6.31 12.03
C ILE A 243 -6.71 -5.36 10.85
N PRO A 244 -7.25 -5.85 9.71
CA PRO A 244 -7.66 -4.98 8.62
C PRO A 244 -8.57 -3.89 9.17
N ARG A 245 -8.42 -2.66 8.68
CA ARG A 245 -9.21 -1.51 9.15
C ARG A 245 -10.72 -1.81 9.15
N ALA A 246 -11.21 -2.55 8.14
CA ALA A 246 -12.59 -3.02 8.02
C ALA A 246 -13.08 -3.96 9.17
N LYS A 247 -12.19 -4.46 10.03
CA LYS A 247 -12.54 -5.28 11.21
C LYS A 247 -12.51 -4.51 12.53
N LEU A 248 -12.15 -3.22 12.54
CA LEU A 248 -12.03 -2.43 13.76
C LEU A 248 -13.40 -1.92 14.24
N ALA A 249 -13.56 -1.82 15.57
CA ALA A 249 -14.84 -1.46 16.19
C ALA A 249 -15.26 -0.01 15.92
N ASP A 250 -14.35 0.86 15.50
CA ASP A 250 -14.67 2.25 15.22
C ASP A 250 -15.65 2.44 14.06
N LEU A 251 -15.78 1.45 13.17
CA LEU A 251 -16.79 1.43 12.11
C LEU A 251 -18.22 1.41 12.65
N LYS A 252 -18.37 1.06 13.93
CA LYS A 252 -19.66 1.11 14.61
C LYS A 252 -19.94 2.51 15.16
N LEU A 253 -18.96 3.42 15.20
CA LEU A 253 -19.20 4.80 15.59
C LEU A 253 -20.05 5.51 14.53
N PRO A 254 -21.01 6.35 14.96
CA PRO A 254 -21.95 6.99 14.05
C PRO A 254 -21.26 8.08 13.26
N SER A 255 -21.35 8.04 11.94
CA SER A 255 -20.71 9.01 11.05
C SER A 255 -21.43 10.36 11.07
N GLY A 256 -22.76 10.37 11.24
CA GLY A 256 -23.58 11.59 11.27
C GLY A 256 -23.32 12.49 12.49
N ILE A 257 -22.62 11.99 13.51
CA ILE A 257 -22.35 12.75 14.74
C ILE A 257 -21.44 13.96 14.50
N TYR A 258 -20.62 13.94 13.44
CA TYR A 258 -19.77 15.06 13.08
C TYR A 258 -20.57 16.29 12.66
N ALA A 259 -21.83 16.15 12.25
CA ALA A 259 -22.70 17.30 12.01
C ALA A 259 -23.19 17.99 13.30
N ALA A 260 -23.09 17.33 14.45
CA ALA A 260 -23.62 17.83 15.72
C ALA A 260 -22.68 18.80 16.46
N PHE A 261 -21.42 18.92 16.04
CA PHE A 261 -20.41 19.76 16.70
C PHE A 261 -19.31 20.24 15.71
N PRO A 262 -18.58 21.33 16.02
CA PRO A 262 -17.56 21.90 15.13
C PRO A 262 -16.26 21.07 15.17
N TRP A 263 -16.30 19.85 14.62
CA TRP A 263 -15.22 18.87 14.75
C TRP A 263 -13.90 19.26 14.09
N ARG A 264 -13.91 20.18 13.11
CA ARG A 264 -12.70 20.68 12.45
C ARG A 264 -11.91 21.65 13.34
N GLU A 265 -12.61 22.36 14.21
CA GLU A 265 -12.06 23.31 15.18
C GLU A 265 -11.93 22.69 16.58
N ALA A 266 -12.57 21.55 16.81
CA ALA A 266 -12.51 20.79 18.06
C ALA A 266 -11.14 20.14 18.25
N GLU A 267 -10.78 19.95 19.52
CA GLU A 267 -9.60 19.21 19.91
C GLU A 267 -9.94 17.72 20.08
N LEU A 268 -9.35 16.85 19.24
CA LEU A 268 -9.43 15.40 19.42
C LEU A 268 -8.53 14.97 20.59
N LYS A 269 -9.13 14.58 21.71
CA LYS A 269 -8.43 14.16 22.93
C LYS A 269 -7.97 12.70 22.89
N SER A 270 -8.76 11.82 22.29
CA SER A 270 -8.37 10.40 22.12
C SER A 270 -9.16 9.72 21.01
N TYR A 271 -8.55 8.74 20.36
CA TYR A 271 -9.19 7.86 19.37
C TYR A 271 -8.49 6.50 19.40
N LYS A 272 -9.04 5.55 20.14
CA LYS A 272 -8.36 4.26 20.41
C LYS A 272 -9.35 3.13 20.62
N GLY A 273 -8.94 1.93 20.24
CA GLY A 273 -9.70 0.71 20.43
C GLY A 273 -9.08 -0.49 19.72
N ASP A 274 -9.90 -1.52 19.53
CA ASP A 274 -9.58 -2.79 18.88
C ASP A 274 -10.81 -3.30 18.08
N ARG A 275 -10.84 -4.59 17.74
CA ARG A 275 -11.96 -5.24 17.01
C ARG A 275 -13.24 -5.43 17.83
N HIS A 276 -13.21 -5.21 19.14
CA HIS A 276 -14.30 -5.48 20.06
C HIS A 276 -14.79 -4.22 20.77
N GLN A 277 -13.97 -3.17 20.85
CA GLN A 277 -14.36 -1.91 21.47
C GLN A 277 -13.62 -0.73 20.85
N TRP A 278 -14.27 0.43 20.81
CA TRP A 278 -13.63 1.68 20.45
C TRP A 278 -14.08 2.83 21.32
N THR A 279 -13.20 3.80 21.54
CA THR A 279 -13.47 5.02 22.28
C THR A 279 -12.92 6.22 21.51
N MET A 280 -13.71 7.30 21.47
CA MET A 280 -13.26 8.60 21.00
C MET A 280 -13.65 9.69 22.00
N ALA A 281 -12.79 10.70 22.15
CA ALA A 281 -13.03 11.84 23.02
C ALA A 281 -12.63 13.14 22.32
N TRP A 282 -13.48 14.16 22.43
CA TRP A 282 -13.30 15.48 21.84
C TRP A 282 -13.55 16.56 22.89
N ALA A 283 -12.91 17.71 22.72
CA ALA A 283 -13.22 18.92 23.45
C ALA A 283 -13.48 20.08 22.48
N PHE A 284 -14.55 20.84 22.68
CA PHE A 284 -14.87 22.00 21.83
C PHE A 284 -15.58 23.08 22.64
N ASN A 285 -15.58 24.32 22.11
CA ASN A 285 -16.32 25.41 22.73
C ASN A 285 -17.71 25.56 22.09
N SER A 286 -18.72 25.82 22.91
CA SER A 286 -20.08 26.11 22.44
C SER A 286 -20.84 27.00 23.41
N GLN A 287 -21.47 28.04 22.87
CA GLN A 287 -22.42 28.88 23.59
C GLN A 287 -23.82 28.26 23.68
N LYS A 288 -24.09 27.17 22.94
CA LYS A 288 -25.39 26.48 22.97
C LYS A 288 -25.68 25.94 24.36
N SER A 289 -26.96 25.93 24.75
CA SER A 289 -27.39 25.22 25.96
C SER A 289 -27.13 23.72 25.83
N LEU A 290 -26.99 23.01 26.97
CA LEU A 290 -26.82 21.57 26.94
C LEU A 290 -28.00 20.88 26.23
N ASP A 291 -29.23 21.32 26.46
CA ASP A 291 -30.43 20.81 25.76
C ASP A 291 -30.35 20.99 24.24
N SER A 292 -29.86 22.14 23.76
CA SER A 292 -29.69 22.40 22.34
C SER A 292 -28.62 21.50 21.71
N LEU A 293 -27.55 21.22 22.45
CA LEU A 293 -26.53 20.25 22.02
C LEU A 293 -27.12 18.84 21.98
N ILE A 294 -27.80 18.40 23.04
CA ILE A 294 -28.45 17.09 23.12
C ILE A 294 -29.38 16.87 21.92
N ALA A 295 -30.21 17.86 21.59
CA ALA A 295 -31.11 17.77 20.44
C ALA A 295 -30.35 17.55 19.12
N GLY A 296 -29.25 18.27 18.90
CA GLY A 296 -28.39 18.09 17.74
C GLY A 296 -27.79 16.68 17.65
N PHE A 297 -27.23 16.18 18.75
CA PHE A 297 -26.67 14.83 18.81
C PHE A 297 -27.74 13.75 18.61
N LYS A 298 -28.90 13.87 19.26
CA LYS A 298 -30.01 12.93 19.08
C LYS A 298 -30.49 12.90 17.64
N ASN A 299 -30.66 14.04 16.99
CA ASN A 299 -31.08 14.11 15.60
C ASN A 299 -30.10 13.38 14.68
N SER A 300 -28.79 13.60 14.85
CA SER A 300 -27.75 12.87 14.11
C SER A 300 -27.82 11.36 14.34
N LEU A 301 -28.02 10.91 15.58
CA LEU A 301 -28.01 9.49 15.94
C LEU A 301 -29.27 8.76 15.52
N TYR A 302 -30.44 9.40 15.59
CA TYR A 302 -31.70 8.82 15.11
C TYR A 302 -31.72 8.64 13.60
N SER A 303 -30.95 9.42 12.85
CA SER A 303 -30.76 9.23 11.41
C SER A 303 -29.71 8.18 11.07
N GLU A 304 -28.91 7.71 12.04
CA GLU A 304 -27.85 6.74 11.77
C GLU A 304 -28.44 5.32 11.65
N ARG A 305 -28.14 4.65 10.55
CA ARG A 305 -28.61 3.29 10.31
C ARG A 305 -28.04 2.33 11.37
N GLY A 306 -28.89 1.45 11.90
CA GLY A 306 -28.51 0.42 12.87
C GLY A 306 -28.42 0.90 14.32
N TRP A 307 -28.37 2.20 14.58
CA TRP A 307 -28.38 2.75 15.94
C TRP A 307 -29.80 2.86 16.48
N THR A 308 -30.06 2.17 17.60
CA THR A 308 -31.37 2.18 18.29
C THR A 308 -31.21 2.72 19.70
N PHE A 309 -32.02 3.72 20.05
CA PHE A 309 -32.01 4.33 21.37
C PHE A 309 -32.49 3.36 22.45
N VAL A 310 -31.80 3.31 23.58
CA VAL A 310 -32.18 2.51 24.75
C VAL A 310 -32.64 3.39 25.89
N SER A 311 -31.80 4.32 26.32
CA SER A 311 -32.06 5.21 27.45
C SER A 311 -31.09 6.38 27.48
N ASP A 312 -31.45 7.43 28.20
CA ASP A 312 -30.52 8.48 28.57
C ASP A 312 -30.79 9.04 29.97
N THR A 313 -29.79 9.75 30.48
CA THR A 313 -29.87 10.49 31.74
C THR A 313 -29.30 11.88 31.50
N THR A 314 -29.97 12.90 32.01
CA THR A 314 -29.55 14.30 31.92
C THR A 314 -29.48 14.90 33.32
N THR A 315 -28.38 15.56 33.63
CA THR A 315 -28.20 16.45 34.79
C THR A 315 -27.99 17.88 34.28
N THR A 316 -27.74 18.83 35.18
CA THR A 316 -27.48 20.23 34.81
C THR A 316 -26.32 20.39 33.82
N ASP A 317 -25.26 19.60 33.99
CA ASP A 317 -23.99 19.76 33.27
C ASP A 317 -23.60 18.53 32.44
N GLU A 318 -24.42 17.47 32.44
CA GLU A 318 -24.09 16.21 31.78
C GLU A 318 -25.28 15.56 31.11
N TRP A 319 -25.05 15.02 29.92
CA TRP A 319 -25.93 14.08 29.26
C TRP A 319 -25.19 12.79 28.95
N LYS A 320 -25.81 11.65 29.26
CA LYS A 320 -25.31 10.32 28.90
C LYS A 320 -26.42 9.54 28.25
N SER A 321 -26.16 8.99 27.06
CA SER A 321 -27.14 8.21 26.29
C SER A 321 -26.57 6.86 25.87
N ASN A 322 -27.39 5.82 26.00
CA ASN A 322 -27.08 4.43 25.71
C ASN A 322 -27.86 3.97 24.48
N TRP A 323 -27.19 3.21 23.63
CA TRP A 323 -27.67 2.77 22.33
C TRP A 323 -27.32 1.30 22.11
N THR A 324 -28.14 0.62 21.32
CA THR A 324 -27.77 -0.65 20.68
C THR A 324 -27.46 -0.40 19.22
N ILE A 325 -26.50 -1.15 18.68
CA ILE A 325 -26.11 -1.04 17.27
C ILE A 325 -26.24 -2.45 16.68
N GLU A 326 -27.16 -2.59 15.73
CA GLU A 326 -27.30 -3.79 14.93
C GLU A 326 -26.31 -3.73 13.76
N ASP A 327 -25.61 -4.84 13.52
CA ASP A 327 -24.87 -5.04 12.29
C ASP A 327 -25.32 -6.33 11.61
N ASN A 328 -24.89 -6.53 10.35
CA ASN A 328 -25.25 -7.72 9.57
C ASN A 328 -24.55 -9.00 10.07
N SER A 329 -23.86 -8.97 11.20
CA SER A 329 -23.25 -10.13 11.84
C SER A 329 -24.10 -10.58 13.03
N ASP A 330 -23.89 -11.80 13.54
CA ASP A 330 -24.58 -12.33 14.74
C ASP A 330 -24.18 -11.60 16.05
N SER A 331 -23.64 -10.38 15.98
CA SER A 331 -23.12 -9.61 17.12
C SER A 331 -23.92 -8.35 17.39
N TYR A 332 -24.38 -8.19 18.64
CA TYR A 332 -24.99 -6.95 19.11
C TYR A 332 -23.94 -6.03 19.73
N TRP A 333 -23.98 -4.73 19.44
CA TRP A 333 -23.04 -3.75 20.00
C TRP A 333 -23.76 -2.77 20.92
N LYS A 334 -23.06 -2.29 21.95
CA LYS A 334 -23.50 -1.19 22.81
C LYS A 334 -22.76 0.08 22.46
N GLY A 335 -23.51 1.14 22.19
CA GLY A 335 -23.01 2.51 22.03
C GLY A 335 -23.29 3.35 23.27
N ILE A 336 -22.32 4.16 23.69
CA ILE A 336 -22.50 5.15 24.77
C ILE A 336 -21.97 6.49 24.28
N ILE A 337 -22.77 7.54 24.46
CA ILE A 337 -22.38 8.92 24.19
C ILE A 337 -22.55 9.73 25.46
N ARG A 338 -21.57 10.56 25.77
CA ARG A 338 -21.55 11.44 26.93
C ARG A 338 -21.14 12.84 26.51
N LEU A 339 -21.94 13.84 26.84
CA LEU A 339 -21.60 15.26 26.78
C LEU A 339 -21.44 15.78 28.20
N GLN A 340 -20.34 16.44 28.49
CA GLN A 340 -20.11 17.16 29.74
C GLN A 340 -19.87 18.63 29.42
N LYS A 341 -20.63 19.53 30.04
CA LYS A 341 -20.52 20.97 29.85
C LYS A 341 -19.82 21.62 31.05
N HIS A 342 -18.78 22.38 30.76
CA HIS A 342 -17.99 23.15 31.71
C HIS A 342 -17.98 24.62 31.26
N SER A 343 -19.02 25.38 31.65
CA SER A 343 -19.25 26.73 31.12
C SER A 343 -19.40 26.69 29.59
N GLU A 344 -18.49 27.29 28.82
CA GLU A 344 -18.50 27.26 27.35
C GLU A 344 -17.80 26.03 26.76
N LYS A 345 -17.04 25.27 27.56
CA LYS A 345 -16.32 24.09 27.09
C LYS A 345 -17.20 22.85 27.17
N ILE A 346 -17.19 22.03 26.12
CA ILE A 346 -17.90 20.75 26.03
C ILE A 346 -16.89 19.64 25.83
N ASP A 347 -16.92 18.62 26.69
CA ASP A 347 -16.21 17.36 26.51
C ASP A 347 -17.20 16.30 25.99
N LEU A 348 -16.96 15.81 24.78
CA LEU A 348 -17.71 14.73 24.13
C LEU A 348 -16.92 13.43 24.25
N ASN A 349 -17.52 12.41 24.85
CA ASN A 349 -16.96 11.06 24.88
C ASN A 349 -17.94 10.09 24.22
N MET A 350 -17.42 9.20 23.39
CA MET A 350 -18.22 8.16 22.76
C MET A 350 -17.49 6.83 22.79
N SER A 351 -18.23 5.75 23.02
CA SER A 351 -17.70 4.40 22.97
C SER A 351 -18.66 3.42 22.33
N VAL A 352 -18.09 2.40 21.71
CA VAL A 352 -18.80 1.24 21.18
C VAL A 352 -18.14 -0.02 21.69
N LYS A 353 -18.92 -1.05 22.01
CA LYS A 353 -18.41 -2.33 22.52
C LYS A 353 -19.29 -3.49 22.10
N ALA A 354 -18.69 -4.51 21.49
CA ALA A 354 -19.35 -5.75 21.15
C ALA A 354 -19.86 -6.45 22.41
N GLN A 355 -21.09 -6.96 22.38
CA GLN A 355 -21.61 -7.90 23.36
C GLN A 355 -21.30 -9.30 22.83
N GLN A 356 -20.63 -10.13 23.62
CA GLN A 356 -20.57 -11.55 23.30
C GLN A 356 -21.96 -12.13 23.51
N VAL A 357 -22.49 -12.81 22.49
CA VAL A 357 -23.63 -13.70 22.65
C VAL A 357 -23.09 -14.90 23.43
N ASN A 358 -23.52 -15.05 24.68
CA ASN A 358 -23.15 -16.19 25.53
C ASN A 358 -23.75 -17.50 25.01
#